data_AF-A0A1F7SK80-F1
#
_entry.id   AF-A0A1F7SK80-F1
#
_cell.length_a   1.000
_cell.length_b   1.000
_cell.length_c   1.000
_cell.angle_alpha   90.00
_cell.angle_beta   90.00
_cell.angle_gamma   90.00
#
_symmetry.space_group_name_H-M   'P 1'
#
loop_
_entity.id
_entity.type
_entity.pdbx_description
1 polymer ?
#
loop_
_entity_poly.entity_id
_entity_poly.type
_entity_poly.pdbx_seq_one_letter_code
_entity_poly.pdbx_strand_id
1 'polypeptide(L)'
;MNIRNCKKSNCKSKNNDGNCLIPGSDGLPIQCVGPWVENKYFFLEKYLNASCEARRKFADKDNAVFIDLFAGPGKCIIRNEKREIDSGGIRALKRDEAPFNEYFYFDLCSSNTEALEKRISTTFNRKIKLGDSNVLINELVEILLRKPYRYHFTYIDPFGPDELKFNTLRELAKLNRMDMLIHFPIGAIKRNLKIWSNKRNTILDDFLGTDAWRNLIKGLPNNQIFKTIIDVFKAQLKSIDYPEEGLKLLASDKDIYAGLPTVPVKNSREVDLYVLILAAKHPLGQRIWNSIIKTTPDGQKNLF
;
A
#
# COMPACT_ATOMS: atom_id res chain seq x y z
N MET A 1 -6.41 -34.48 7.30
CA MET A 1 -6.88 -33.13 6.92
C MET A 1 -7.74 -32.57 8.04
N ASN A 2 -7.19 -31.73 8.92
CA ASN A 2 -7.98 -31.08 9.96
C ASN A 2 -8.75 -29.91 9.35
N ILE A 3 -10.05 -30.13 9.12
CA ILE A 3 -11.00 -29.12 8.65
C ILE A 3 -11.14 -28.07 9.76
N ARG A 4 -10.44 -26.93 9.65
CA ARG A 4 -10.51 -25.86 10.63
C ARG A 4 -11.77 -25.01 10.39
N ASN A 5 -12.69 -25.03 11.36
CA ASN A 5 -13.84 -24.15 11.42
C ASN A 5 -13.44 -22.83 12.11
N CYS A 6 -13.18 -21.77 11.35
CA CYS A 6 -13.20 -20.43 11.93
C CYS A 6 -14.67 -20.02 12.17
N LYS A 7 -15.23 -20.35 13.33
CA LYS A 7 -16.54 -19.82 13.75
C LYS A 7 -16.43 -18.30 13.93
N LYS A 8 -17.51 -17.57 13.58
CA LYS A 8 -17.67 -16.09 13.56
C LYS A 8 -17.06 -15.29 14.74
N SER A 9 -16.85 -15.90 15.90
CA SER A 9 -16.24 -15.26 17.08
C SER A 9 -14.71 -15.13 16.98
N ASN A 10 -14.02 -16.14 16.42
CA ASN A 10 -12.56 -16.25 16.53
C ASN A 10 -11.81 -15.53 15.40
N CYS A 11 -12.49 -15.27 14.27
CA CYS A 11 -11.95 -14.46 13.16
C CYS A 11 -12.22 -12.95 13.34
N LYS A 12 -13.02 -12.54 14.34
CA LYS A 12 -13.26 -11.12 14.66
C LYS A 12 -12.21 -10.56 15.62
N SER A 13 -11.68 -11.42 16.49
CA SER A 13 -10.62 -11.08 17.43
C SER A 13 -9.29 -11.02 16.70
N LYS A 14 -8.77 -9.80 16.58
CA LYS A 14 -7.36 -9.58 16.26
C LYS A 14 -6.59 -9.49 17.58
N ASN A 15 -5.34 -9.95 17.59
CA ASN A 15 -4.41 -9.45 18.60
C ASN A 15 -4.03 -7.99 18.29
N ASN A 16 -3.24 -7.36 19.16
CA ASN A 16 -2.82 -5.97 18.97
C ASN A 16 -2.00 -5.77 17.68
N ASP A 17 -1.42 -6.84 17.12
CA ASP A 17 -0.60 -6.82 15.90
C ASP A 17 -1.43 -7.05 14.62
N GLY A 18 -2.76 -7.11 14.73
CA GLY A 18 -3.65 -7.32 13.59
C GLY A 18 -3.73 -8.78 13.09
N ASN A 19 -3.06 -9.71 13.77
CA ASN A 19 -3.09 -11.14 13.47
C ASN A 19 -4.35 -11.82 14.01
N CYS A 20 -4.71 -12.94 13.39
CA CYS A 20 -5.73 -13.82 13.94
C CYS A 20 -5.25 -14.47 15.23
N LEU A 21 -6.19 -14.76 16.14
CA LEU A 21 -5.90 -15.60 17.32
C LEU A 21 -5.62 -17.07 16.96
N ILE A 22 -5.96 -17.49 15.74
CA ILE A 22 -5.66 -18.82 15.22
C ILE A 22 -4.48 -18.75 14.25
N PRO A 23 -3.51 -19.67 14.33
CA PRO A 23 -2.41 -19.71 13.38
C PRO A 23 -2.88 -20.22 12.02
N GLY A 24 -2.08 -19.95 11.00
CA GLY A 24 -2.25 -20.50 9.66
C GLY A 24 -2.12 -22.03 9.62
N SER A 25 -2.35 -22.58 8.44
CA SER A 25 -2.23 -24.01 8.12
C SER A 25 -0.82 -24.55 8.38
N ASP A 26 0.18 -23.69 8.25
CA ASP A 26 1.60 -23.94 8.54
C ASP A 26 1.97 -23.75 10.02
N GLY A 27 1.01 -23.44 10.89
CA GLY A 27 1.24 -23.22 12.32
C GLY A 27 1.86 -21.86 12.66
N LEU A 28 2.12 -21.01 11.66
CA LEU A 28 2.68 -19.67 11.85
C LEU A 28 1.58 -18.61 11.98
N PRO A 29 1.89 -17.42 12.55
CA PRO A 29 0.98 -16.28 12.53
C PRO A 29 0.36 -16.00 11.15
N ILE A 30 -0.89 -15.56 11.13
CA ILE A 30 -1.63 -15.24 9.91
C ILE A 30 -2.50 -14.00 10.15
N GLN A 31 -2.58 -13.12 9.16
CA GLN A 31 -3.29 -11.85 9.31
C GLN A 31 -4.79 -11.98 9.04
N CYS A 32 -5.63 -11.37 9.89
CA CYS A 32 -7.09 -11.46 9.80
C CYS A 32 -7.67 -10.29 8.98
N VAL A 33 -7.99 -10.54 7.71
CA VAL A 33 -8.40 -9.52 6.72
C VAL A 33 -9.85 -9.67 6.27
N GLY A 34 -10.47 -8.58 5.83
CA GLY A 34 -11.78 -8.66 5.16
C GLY A 34 -11.65 -9.03 3.69
N PRO A 35 -12.77 -9.40 3.02
CA PRO A 35 -12.77 -9.84 1.62
C PRO A 35 -12.23 -8.79 0.65
N TRP A 36 -12.33 -7.50 0.99
CA TRP A 36 -11.80 -6.37 0.21
C TRP A 36 -10.29 -6.43 -0.05
N VAL A 37 -9.54 -7.26 0.70
CA VAL A 37 -8.11 -7.48 0.47
C VAL A 37 -7.82 -8.01 -0.94
N GLU A 38 -8.77 -8.73 -1.55
CA GLU A 38 -8.60 -9.28 -2.89
C GLU A 38 -8.54 -8.20 -3.95
N ASN A 39 -9.40 -7.18 -3.87
CA ASN A 39 -9.37 -6.04 -4.78
C ASN A 39 -8.01 -5.35 -4.71
N LYS A 40 -7.50 -5.16 -3.49
CA LYS A 40 -6.19 -4.56 -3.24
C LYS A 40 -5.05 -5.36 -3.87
N TYR A 41 -5.02 -6.68 -3.65
CA TYR A 41 -3.99 -7.53 -4.25
C TYR A 41 -4.14 -7.66 -5.77
N PHE A 42 -5.37 -7.63 -6.28
CA PHE A 42 -5.63 -7.58 -7.72
C PHE A 42 -4.95 -6.37 -8.37
N PHE A 43 -5.13 -5.17 -7.82
CA PHE A 43 -4.52 -3.96 -8.39
C PHE A 43 -2.99 -3.95 -8.26
N LEU A 44 -2.45 -4.43 -7.13
CA LEU A 44 -1.01 -4.64 -6.98
C LEU A 44 -0.46 -5.56 -8.08
N GLU A 45 -1.04 -6.76 -8.24
CA GLU A 45 -0.55 -7.73 -9.22
C GLU A 45 -0.72 -7.26 -10.66
N LYS A 46 -1.83 -6.58 -10.98
CA LYS A 46 -2.01 -5.95 -12.28
C LYS A 46 -0.92 -4.93 -12.57
N TYR A 47 -0.54 -4.10 -11.60
CA TYR A 47 0.55 -3.15 -11.78
C TYR A 47 1.90 -3.85 -11.95
N LEU A 48 2.21 -4.83 -11.10
CA LEU A 48 3.47 -5.57 -11.19
C LEU A 48 3.60 -6.33 -12.53
N ASN A 49 2.51 -6.88 -13.04
CA ASN A 49 2.51 -7.55 -14.35
C ASN A 49 2.62 -6.55 -15.50
N ALA A 50 1.83 -5.47 -15.49
CA ALA A 50 1.84 -4.49 -16.59
C ALA A 50 3.14 -3.66 -16.65
N SER A 51 3.85 -3.53 -15.53
CA SER A 51 5.16 -2.88 -15.47
C SER A 51 6.33 -3.82 -15.81
N CYS A 52 6.08 -5.08 -16.17
CA CYS A 52 7.11 -6.10 -16.45
C CYS A 52 8.19 -5.59 -17.42
N GLU A 53 7.81 -5.14 -18.62
CA GLU A 53 8.78 -4.70 -19.63
C GLU A 53 9.51 -3.41 -19.27
N ALA A 54 8.88 -2.51 -18.51
CA ALA A 54 9.55 -1.35 -17.97
C ALA A 54 10.58 -1.75 -16.90
N ARG A 55 10.23 -2.70 -16.03
CA ARG A 55 11.07 -3.23 -14.96
C ARG A 55 12.22 -4.07 -15.51
N ARG A 56 12.03 -4.80 -16.60
CA ARG A 56 13.04 -5.65 -17.27
C ARG A 56 14.35 -4.91 -17.54
N LYS A 57 14.27 -3.64 -17.95
CA LYS A 57 15.42 -2.73 -18.16
C LYS A 57 16.35 -2.59 -16.95
N PHE A 58 15.86 -2.91 -15.76
CA PHE A 58 16.58 -2.90 -14.50
C PHE A 58 16.78 -4.32 -13.95
N ALA A 59 15.75 -5.17 -14.03
CA ALA A 59 15.77 -6.53 -13.51
C ALA A 59 16.89 -7.39 -14.15
N ASP A 60 17.07 -7.29 -15.47
CA ASP A 60 18.11 -8.04 -16.21
C ASP A 60 19.54 -7.59 -15.86
N LYS A 61 19.68 -6.52 -15.05
CA LYS A 61 20.95 -5.96 -14.58
C LYS A 61 21.05 -5.95 -13.05
N ASP A 62 20.25 -6.75 -12.36
CA ASP A 62 20.19 -6.84 -10.89
C ASP A 62 19.81 -5.53 -10.17
N ASN A 63 19.01 -4.69 -10.83
CA ASN A 63 18.73 -3.33 -10.41
C ASN A 63 17.26 -3.04 -10.09
N ALA A 64 16.40 -4.06 -9.98
CA ALA A 64 15.02 -3.91 -9.54
C ALA A 64 14.84 -4.23 -8.05
N VAL A 65 14.20 -3.34 -7.29
CA VAL A 65 13.98 -3.47 -5.84
C VAL A 65 12.50 -3.40 -5.51
N PHE A 66 12.05 -4.33 -4.67
CA PHE A 66 10.73 -4.30 -4.05
C PHE A 66 10.86 -3.97 -2.57
N ILE A 67 9.99 -3.10 -2.06
CA ILE A 67 9.96 -2.69 -0.66
C ILE A 67 8.52 -2.82 -0.16
N ASP A 68 8.30 -3.51 0.95
CA ASP A 68 7.02 -3.58 1.65
C ASP A 68 7.19 -3.09 3.09
N LEU A 69 6.59 -1.94 3.39
CA LEU A 69 6.76 -1.26 4.68
C LEU A 69 5.87 -1.84 5.79
N PHE A 70 4.90 -2.69 5.44
CA PHE A 70 3.86 -3.22 6.34
C PHE A 70 3.60 -4.70 6.00
N ALA A 71 4.66 -5.51 6.01
CA ALA A 71 4.67 -6.83 5.37
C ALA A 71 3.77 -7.87 6.04
N GLY A 72 3.54 -7.74 7.36
CA GLY A 72 2.81 -8.73 8.12
C GLY A 72 3.54 -10.09 8.13
N PRO A 73 2.82 -11.16 8.51
CA PRO A 73 3.42 -12.49 8.58
C PRO A 73 3.60 -13.15 7.21
N GLY A 74 3.23 -12.51 6.09
CA GLY A 74 3.34 -13.06 4.74
C GLY A 74 2.08 -13.78 4.21
N LYS A 75 1.15 -14.19 5.08
CA LYS A 75 -0.16 -14.75 4.70
C LYS A 75 -1.30 -14.06 5.43
N CYS A 76 -2.47 -14.09 4.80
CA CYS A 76 -3.72 -13.61 5.37
C CYS A 76 -4.78 -14.72 5.29
N ILE A 77 -5.76 -14.68 6.18
CA ILE A 77 -7.01 -15.45 6.06
C ILE A 77 -8.18 -14.48 5.96
N ILE A 78 -9.05 -14.72 4.97
CA ILE A 78 -10.22 -13.87 4.76
C ILE A 78 -11.28 -14.23 5.81
N ARG A 79 -11.77 -13.23 6.53
CA ARG A 79 -12.76 -13.42 7.58
C ARG A 79 -14.02 -14.09 7.04
N ASN A 80 -14.49 -15.10 7.77
CA ASN A 80 -15.64 -15.94 7.41
C ASN A 80 -15.40 -16.82 6.17
N GLU A 81 -14.19 -16.86 5.63
CA GLU A 81 -13.75 -17.85 4.65
C GLU A 81 -12.75 -18.81 5.31
N LYS A 82 -12.61 -20.00 4.74
CA LYS A 82 -11.56 -20.97 5.11
C LYS A 82 -10.35 -20.88 4.17
N ARG A 83 -10.14 -19.71 3.57
CA ARG A 83 -9.17 -19.50 2.50
C ARG A 83 -8.01 -18.65 2.99
N GLU A 84 -6.84 -19.27 3.03
CA GLU A 84 -5.57 -18.57 3.21
C GLU A 84 -5.10 -18.04 1.86
N ILE A 85 -4.56 -16.84 1.88
CA ILE A 85 -4.01 -16.17 0.70
C ILE A 85 -2.65 -15.60 1.06
N ASP A 86 -1.80 -15.46 0.05
CA ASP A 86 -0.54 -14.74 0.22
C ASP A 86 -0.79 -13.23 0.35
N SER A 87 0.02 -12.60 1.20
CA SER A 87 0.10 -11.15 1.35
C SER A 87 0.63 -10.47 0.09
N GLY A 88 0.49 -9.14 0.03
CA GLY A 88 0.98 -8.33 -1.09
C GLY A 88 2.49 -8.52 -1.30
N GLY A 89 3.26 -8.45 -0.23
CA GLY A 89 4.71 -8.67 -0.26
C GLY A 89 5.14 -10.04 -0.78
N ILE A 90 4.40 -11.11 -0.46
CA ILE A 90 4.66 -12.46 -1.00
C ILE A 90 4.25 -12.56 -2.48
N ARG A 91 3.15 -11.93 -2.88
CA ARG A 91 2.70 -11.94 -4.28
C ARG A 91 3.73 -11.29 -5.21
N ALA A 92 4.47 -10.30 -4.73
CA ALA A 92 5.55 -9.66 -5.48
C ALA A 92 6.74 -10.60 -5.78
N LEU A 93 6.98 -11.64 -4.96
CA LEU A 93 8.01 -12.66 -5.22
C LEU A 93 7.62 -13.62 -6.35
N LYS A 94 6.32 -13.82 -6.57
CA LYS A 94 5.78 -14.80 -7.52
C LYS A 94 5.72 -14.26 -8.95
N ARG A 95 6.80 -13.62 -9.40
CA ARG A 95 6.94 -13.08 -10.77
C ARG A 95 8.02 -13.85 -11.51
N ASP A 96 7.64 -14.60 -12.52
CA ASP A 96 8.60 -15.37 -13.33
C ASP A 96 9.33 -14.47 -14.34
N GLU A 97 8.64 -13.45 -14.85
CA GLU A 97 9.19 -12.50 -15.81
C GLU A 97 9.62 -11.18 -15.15
N ALA A 98 10.85 -10.78 -15.43
CA ALA A 98 11.50 -9.59 -14.85
C ALA A 98 11.24 -9.50 -13.33
N PRO A 99 11.64 -10.48 -12.51
CA PRO A 99 11.46 -10.42 -11.07
C PRO A 99 12.20 -9.21 -10.48
N PHE A 100 11.83 -8.80 -9.27
CA PHE A 100 12.72 -7.93 -8.51
C PHE A 100 13.94 -8.75 -8.04
N ASN A 101 15.09 -8.09 -7.91
CA ASN A 101 16.35 -8.72 -7.55
C ASN A 101 16.65 -8.57 -6.05
N GLU A 102 16.12 -7.53 -5.39
CA GLU A 102 16.22 -7.33 -3.94
C GLU A 102 14.85 -7.02 -3.35
N TYR A 103 14.54 -7.62 -2.20
CA TYR A 103 13.29 -7.46 -1.49
C TYR A 103 13.54 -7.00 -0.06
N PHE A 104 12.88 -5.93 0.35
CA PHE A 104 12.93 -5.41 1.70
C PHE A 104 11.53 -5.46 2.33
N TYR A 105 11.44 -6.04 3.52
CA TYR A 105 10.18 -6.20 4.25
C TYR A 105 10.33 -5.64 5.65
N PHE A 106 9.34 -4.89 6.12
CA PHE A 106 9.31 -4.30 7.46
C PHE A 106 8.05 -4.72 8.20
N ASP A 107 8.21 -5.00 9.49
CA ASP A 107 7.08 -5.20 10.40
C ASP A 107 7.51 -4.86 11.84
N LEU A 108 6.58 -4.35 12.64
CA LEU A 108 6.81 -4.03 14.05
C LEU A 108 6.84 -5.28 14.95
N CYS A 109 6.22 -6.38 14.52
CA CYS A 109 6.03 -7.57 15.32
C CYS A 109 7.07 -8.65 14.96
N SER A 110 7.85 -9.10 15.96
CA SER A 110 8.87 -10.14 15.77
C SER A 110 8.28 -11.45 15.23
N SER A 111 7.10 -11.85 15.72
CA SER A 111 6.43 -13.07 15.27
C SER A 111 6.01 -13.00 13.79
N ASN A 112 5.72 -11.80 13.28
CA ASN A 112 5.44 -11.59 11.86
C ASN A 112 6.72 -11.72 11.03
N THR A 113 7.80 -11.06 11.44
CA THR A 113 9.07 -11.13 10.73
C THR A 113 9.62 -12.57 10.69
N GLU A 114 9.52 -13.30 11.80
CA GLU A 114 9.91 -14.73 11.87
C GLU A 114 9.04 -15.62 10.97
N ALA A 115 7.73 -15.36 10.92
CA ALA A 115 6.82 -16.08 10.04
C ALA A 115 7.17 -15.82 8.56
N LEU A 116 7.47 -14.57 8.22
CA LEU A 116 7.85 -14.16 6.88
C LEU A 116 9.20 -14.78 6.47
N GLU A 117 10.18 -14.83 7.38
CA GLU A 117 11.48 -15.49 7.15
C GLU A 117 11.33 -16.97 6.81
N LYS A 118 10.40 -17.67 7.48
CA LYS A 118 10.09 -19.08 7.22
C LYS A 118 9.31 -19.29 5.91
N ARG A 119 8.50 -18.31 5.50
CA ARG A 119 7.65 -18.40 4.30
C ARG A 119 8.37 -18.01 3.01
N ILE A 120 9.41 -17.18 3.08
CA ILE A 120 10.20 -16.79 1.90
C ILE A 120 11.44 -17.69 1.78
N SER A 121 11.66 -18.28 0.60
CA SER A 121 12.84 -19.11 0.32
C SER A 121 14.15 -18.32 0.42
N THR A 122 15.20 -18.91 1.03
CA THR A 122 16.59 -18.38 1.11
C THR A 122 17.26 -18.14 -0.24
N THR A 123 16.68 -18.65 -1.33
CA THR A 123 17.12 -18.35 -2.69
C THR A 123 16.82 -16.91 -3.12
N PHE A 124 15.83 -16.24 -2.50
CA PHE A 124 15.56 -14.83 -2.75
C PHE A 124 16.51 -13.95 -1.93
N ASN A 125 17.05 -12.90 -2.55
CA ASN A 125 17.77 -11.85 -1.84
C ASN A 125 16.77 -10.97 -1.07
N ARG A 126 16.38 -11.45 0.11
CA ARG A 126 15.43 -10.80 1.02
C ARG A 126 16.15 -10.20 2.22
N LYS A 127 15.64 -9.06 2.69
CA LYS A 127 16.02 -8.42 3.93
C LYS A 127 14.74 -8.13 4.71
N ILE A 128 14.51 -8.89 5.77
CA ILE A 128 13.36 -8.71 6.66
C ILE A 128 13.86 -7.92 7.87
N LYS A 129 13.17 -6.83 8.21
CA LYS A 129 13.58 -5.87 9.23
C LYS A 129 12.47 -5.76 10.28
N LEU A 130 12.82 -6.11 11.52
CA LEU A 130 11.99 -5.89 12.69
C LEU A 130 12.12 -4.43 13.16
N GLY A 131 11.01 -3.71 13.22
CA GLY A 131 10.94 -2.36 13.76
C GLY A 131 10.07 -1.40 12.94
N ASP A 132 10.00 -0.15 13.39
CA ASP A 132 9.19 0.88 12.76
C ASP A 132 9.78 1.30 11.41
N SER A 133 9.03 1.06 10.33
CA SER A 133 9.44 1.42 8.99
C SER A 133 9.62 2.94 8.83
N ASN A 134 8.92 3.77 9.61
CA ASN A 134 9.11 5.22 9.59
C ASN A 134 10.49 5.67 10.10
N VAL A 135 11.13 4.85 10.94
CA VAL A 135 12.48 5.11 11.47
C VAL A 135 13.53 4.45 10.58
N LEU A 136 13.34 3.17 10.27
CA LEU A 136 14.31 2.35 9.55
C LEU A 136 14.47 2.72 8.07
N ILE A 137 13.55 3.51 7.51
CA ILE A 137 13.61 3.92 6.11
C ILE A 137 14.86 4.73 5.76
N ASN A 138 15.40 5.51 6.71
CA ASN A 138 16.58 6.35 6.48
C ASN A 138 17.80 5.48 6.12
N GLU A 139 18.09 4.46 6.93
CA GLU A 139 19.17 3.49 6.67
C GLU A 139 18.96 2.79 5.32
N LEU A 140 17.73 2.37 5.02
CA LEU A 140 17.42 1.73 3.75
C LEU A 140 17.73 2.64 2.56
N VAL A 141 17.27 3.89 2.59
CA VAL A 141 17.46 4.84 1.49
C VAL A 141 18.94 5.13 1.28
N GLU A 142 19.73 5.30 2.35
CA GLU A 142 21.18 5.44 2.26
C GLU A 142 21.85 4.25 1.57
N ILE A 143 21.44 3.02 1.89
CA ILE A 143 21.95 1.81 1.25
C ILE A 143 21.57 1.78 -0.24
N LEU A 144 20.33 2.10 -0.57
CA LEU A 144 19.83 2.05 -1.95
C LEU A 144 20.47 3.12 -2.84
N LEU A 145 20.76 4.31 -2.30
CA LEU A 145 21.42 5.40 -3.02
C LEU A 145 22.85 5.08 -3.46
N ARG A 146 23.53 4.11 -2.83
CA ARG A 146 24.88 3.66 -3.25
C ARG A 146 24.89 3.06 -4.65
N LYS A 147 23.74 2.65 -5.19
CA LYS A 147 23.57 2.13 -6.55
C LYS A 147 22.58 3.03 -7.31
N PRO A 148 23.06 4.04 -8.06
CA PRO A 148 22.19 5.09 -8.59
C PRO A 148 21.30 4.63 -9.76
N TYR A 149 21.62 3.53 -10.43
CA TYR A 149 20.83 2.98 -11.53
C TYR A 149 19.94 1.84 -11.06
N ARG A 150 18.92 2.15 -10.24
CA ARG A 150 17.94 1.18 -9.75
C ARG A 150 16.51 1.65 -9.94
N TYR A 151 15.61 0.71 -10.21
CA TYR A 151 14.17 0.89 -10.14
C TYR A 151 13.66 0.35 -8.82
N HIS A 152 12.81 1.12 -8.15
CA HIS A 152 12.25 0.78 -6.86
C HIS A 152 10.73 0.84 -6.94
N PHE A 153 10.08 -0.18 -6.39
CA PHE A 153 8.66 -0.18 -6.16
C PHE A 153 8.41 -0.38 -4.67
N THR A 154 7.73 0.57 -4.03
CA THR A 154 7.34 0.48 -2.62
C THR A 154 5.85 0.25 -2.50
N TYR A 155 5.49 -0.83 -1.80
CA TYR A 155 4.14 -1.15 -1.40
C TYR A 155 3.89 -0.63 0.03
N ILE A 156 2.90 0.25 0.18
CA ILE A 156 2.63 0.98 1.41
C ILE A 156 1.19 0.73 1.83
N ASP A 157 1.00 -0.16 2.79
CA ASP A 157 -0.31 -0.61 3.24
C ASP A 157 -0.47 -0.57 4.77
N PRO A 158 -0.57 0.63 5.36
CA PRO A 158 -0.84 0.76 6.78
C PRO A 158 -2.29 0.36 7.10
N PHE A 159 -2.55 -0.19 8.29
CA PHE A 159 -3.93 -0.43 8.73
C PHE A 159 -4.68 0.86 9.06
N GLY A 160 -3.95 1.92 9.41
CA GLY A 160 -4.49 3.21 9.84
C GLY A 160 -3.55 4.37 9.53
N PRO A 161 -4.06 5.62 9.54
CA PRO A 161 -3.25 6.79 9.24
C PRO A 161 -2.16 7.08 10.29
N ASP A 162 -2.26 6.50 11.48
CA ASP A 162 -1.27 6.61 12.55
C ASP A 162 0.03 5.84 12.28
N GLU A 163 -0.03 4.79 11.46
CA GLU A 163 1.11 3.90 11.17
C GLU A 163 2.07 4.46 10.11
N LEU A 164 1.63 5.40 9.27
CA LEU A 164 2.47 5.99 8.21
C LEU A 164 2.68 7.48 8.47
N LYS A 165 3.94 7.91 8.50
CA LYS A 165 4.34 9.31 8.55
C LYS A 165 4.70 9.81 7.15
N PHE A 166 4.30 11.03 6.81
CA PHE A 166 4.65 11.62 5.51
C PHE A 166 6.16 11.70 5.30
N ASN A 167 6.93 11.87 6.37
CA ASN A 167 8.39 11.87 6.29
C ASN A 167 8.96 10.58 5.67
N THR A 168 8.32 9.44 5.88
CA THR A 168 8.71 8.16 5.25
C THR A 168 8.60 8.22 3.73
N LEU A 169 7.57 8.87 3.21
CA LEU A 169 7.42 9.12 1.77
C LEU A 169 8.48 10.09 1.26
N ARG A 170 8.79 11.13 2.04
CA ARG A 170 9.87 12.10 1.73
C ARG A 170 11.22 11.41 1.60
N GLU A 171 11.55 10.49 2.50
CA GLU A 171 12.79 9.71 2.45
C GLU A 171 12.85 8.81 1.21
N LEU A 172 11.78 8.06 0.93
CA LEU A 172 11.68 7.24 -0.28
C LEU A 172 11.80 8.06 -1.57
N ALA A 173 11.28 9.29 -1.56
CA ALA A 173 11.29 10.17 -2.72
C ALA A 173 12.69 10.66 -3.13
N LYS A 174 13.71 10.50 -2.26
CA LYS A 174 15.12 10.73 -2.60
C LYS A 174 15.63 9.74 -3.65
N LEU A 175 14.94 8.60 -3.84
CA LEU A 175 15.29 7.60 -4.86
C LEU A 175 14.76 8.04 -6.23
N ASN A 176 15.68 8.21 -7.20
CA ASN A 176 15.39 8.79 -8.52
C ASN A 176 14.34 8.04 -9.35
N ARG A 177 14.17 6.73 -9.14
CA ARG A 177 13.20 5.89 -9.85
C ARG A 177 12.41 5.11 -8.83
N MET A 178 11.39 5.77 -8.28
CA MET A 178 10.55 5.26 -7.23
C MET A 178 9.08 5.36 -7.63
N ASP A 179 8.43 4.20 -7.61
CA ASP A 179 6.98 4.10 -7.66
C ASP A 179 6.47 3.67 -6.28
N MET A 180 5.51 4.40 -5.72
CA MET A 180 4.88 4.10 -4.43
C MET A 180 3.41 3.78 -4.64
N LEU A 181 2.99 2.57 -4.29
CA LEU A 181 1.57 2.20 -4.23
C LEU A 181 1.07 2.33 -2.79
N ILE A 182 0.31 3.38 -2.54
CA ILE A 182 -0.11 3.83 -1.21
C ILE A 182 -1.58 3.51 -0.97
N HIS A 183 -1.87 2.85 0.16
CA HIS A 183 -3.21 2.61 0.64
C HIS A 183 -3.64 3.78 1.52
N PHE A 184 -4.34 4.73 0.92
CA PHE A 184 -4.81 5.91 1.62
C PHE A 184 -6.04 5.56 2.48
N PRO A 185 -5.98 5.64 3.83
CA PRO A 185 -7.01 5.11 4.73
C PRO A 185 -8.19 6.07 4.89
N ILE A 186 -8.86 6.41 3.78
CA ILE A 186 -9.93 7.41 3.73
C ILE A 186 -11.07 7.12 4.72
N GLY A 187 -11.41 5.85 4.95
CA GLY A 187 -12.45 5.46 5.88
C GLY A 187 -12.10 5.79 7.34
N ALA A 188 -10.83 5.61 7.73
CA ALA A 188 -10.35 5.99 9.06
C ALA A 188 -10.29 7.51 9.22
N ILE A 189 -9.87 8.21 8.18
CA ILE A 189 -9.83 9.68 8.15
C ILE A 189 -11.25 10.25 8.31
N LYS A 190 -12.21 9.76 7.52
CA LYS A 190 -13.63 10.11 7.59
C LYS A 190 -14.20 10.03 9.01
N ARG A 191 -13.91 8.95 9.74
CA ARG A 191 -14.43 8.72 11.09
C ARG A 191 -13.86 9.67 12.14
N ASN A 192 -12.60 10.10 11.99
CA ASN A 192 -11.89 10.86 13.01
C ASN A 192 -11.74 12.35 12.68
N LEU A 193 -12.15 12.77 11.48
CA LEU A 193 -11.92 14.12 10.97
C LEU A 193 -12.43 15.23 11.92
N LYS A 194 -13.62 15.07 12.50
CA LYS A 194 -14.20 16.03 13.46
C LYS A 194 -13.36 16.18 14.73
N ILE A 195 -12.70 15.11 15.17
CA ILE A 195 -11.82 15.14 16.35
C ILE A 195 -10.54 15.87 16.00
N TRP A 196 -9.94 15.55 14.85
CA TRP A 196 -8.66 16.12 14.43
C TRP A 196 -8.77 17.58 13.99
N SER A 197 -9.90 18.01 13.41
CA SER A 197 -10.09 19.39 12.95
C SER A 197 -10.02 20.42 14.08
N ASN A 198 -10.26 19.98 15.32
CA ASN A 198 -10.26 20.81 16.53
C ASN A 198 -8.96 20.70 17.34
N LYS A 199 -7.94 20.01 16.82
CA LYS A 199 -6.67 19.78 17.51
C LYS A 199 -5.50 20.15 16.59
N ARG A 200 -4.34 20.41 17.19
CA ARG A 200 -3.05 20.53 16.51
C ARG A 200 -2.22 19.27 16.74
N ASN A 201 -1.21 19.05 15.90
CA ASN A 201 -0.28 17.92 15.99
C ASN A 201 -1.05 16.58 16.01
N THR A 202 -1.92 16.42 15.02
CA THR A 202 -2.80 15.25 14.92
C THR A 202 -2.19 14.14 14.06
N ILE A 203 -2.74 12.93 14.18
CA ILE A 203 -2.42 11.80 13.29
C ILE A 203 -2.54 12.20 11.81
N LEU A 204 -3.53 13.04 11.45
CA LEU A 204 -3.70 13.48 10.07
C LEU A 204 -2.66 14.52 9.64
N ASP A 205 -2.17 15.35 10.57
CA ASP A 205 -1.07 16.29 10.30
C ASP A 205 0.21 15.50 9.94
N ASP A 206 0.51 14.46 10.71
CA ASP A 206 1.65 13.56 10.47
C ASP A 206 1.53 12.77 9.17
N PHE A 207 0.34 12.21 8.90
CA PHE A 207 0.08 11.39 7.72
C PHE A 207 0.13 12.20 6.43
N LEU A 208 -0.45 13.41 6.44
CA LEU A 208 -0.41 14.32 5.28
C LEU A 208 0.92 15.07 5.19
N GLY A 209 1.67 15.21 6.28
CA GLY A 209 2.91 16.01 6.34
C GLY A 209 2.65 17.51 6.44
N THR A 210 1.39 17.89 6.65
CA THR A 210 0.97 19.29 6.75
C THR A 210 -0.32 19.40 7.53
N ASP A 211 -0.55 20.60 8.03
CA ASP A 211 -1.64 20.96 8.90
C ASP A 211 -2.65 21.91 8.19
N ALA A 212 -2.28 22.32 6.96
CA ALA A 212 -3.02 23.23 6.09
C ALA A 212 -4.42 22.71 5.74
N TRP A 213 -4.60 21.38 5.73
CA TRP A 213 -5.89 20.74 5.46
C TRP A 213 -7.00 21.27 6.35
N ARG A 214 -6.71 21.60 7.62
CA ARG A 214 -7.72 22.07 8.58
C ARG A 214 -8.40 23.34 8.11
N ASN A 215 -7.64 24.28 7.55
CA ASN A 215 -8.22 25.52 7.04
C ASN A 215 -8.91 25.30 5.69
N LEU A 216 -8.36 24.45 4.84
CA LEU A 216 -8.90 24.18 3.51
C LEU A 216 -10.26 23.48 3.53
N ILE A 217 -10.57 22.71 4.57
CA ILE A 217 -11.87 22.02 4.70
C ILE A 217 -12.96 22.84 5.41
N LYS A 218 -12.63 24.01 5.99
CA LYS A 218 -13.59 24.82 6.75
C LYS A 218 -14.73 25.29 5.85
N GLY A 219 -15.95 25.07 6.30
CA GLY A 219 -17.16 25.50 5.58
C GLY A 219 -17.46 24.70 4.31
N LEU A 220 -16.65 23.68 3.97
CA LEU A 220 -16.93 22.83 2.82
C LEU A 220 -18.04 21.81 3.12
N PRO A 221 -18.87 21.46 2.13
CA PRO A 221 -19.80 20.35 2.26
C PRO A 221 -19.04 19.02 2.33
N ASN A 222 -19.62 18.01 3.00
CA ASN A 222 -18.97 16.72 3.25
C ASN A 222 -18.42 16.02 1.99
N ASN A 223 -19.09 16.17 0.85
CA ASN A 223 -18.64 15.59 -0.42
C ASN A 223 -17.36 16.26 -0.98
N GLN A 224 -17.10 17.53 -0.65
CA GLN A 224 -15.91 18.26 -1.10
C GLN A 224 -14.72 18.09 -0.16
N ILE A 225 -14.97 17.92 1.15
CA ILE A 225 -13.92 17.74 2.16
C ILE A 225 -12.91 16.66 1.75
N PHE A 226 -13.38 15.50 1.30
CA PHE A 226 -12.47 14.39 0.97
C PHE A 226 -11.65 14.63 -0.27
N LYS A 227 -12.24 15.27 -1.28
CA LYS A 227 -11.51 15.73 -2.45
C LYS A 227 -10.40 16.68 -2.03
N THR A 228 -10.69 17.64 -1.15
CA THR A 228 -9.69 18.57 -0.61
C THR A 228 -8.58 17.84 0.16
N ILE A 229 -8.89 16.82 0.96
CA ILE A 229 -7.87 16.02 1.67
C ILE A 229 -6.94 15.30 0.68
N ILE A 230 -7.48 14.73 -0.39
CA ILE A 230 -6.69 14.08 -1.46
C ILE A 230 -5.83 15.11 -2.21
N ASP A 231 -6.39 16.29 -2.51
CA ASP A 231 -5.65 17.39 -3.14
C ASP A 231 -4.49 17.89 -2.26
N VAL A 232 -4.69 17.96 -0.95
CA VAL A 232 -3.61 18.27 0.01
C VAL A 232 -2.52 17.20 -0.06
N PHE A 233 -2.89 15.92 -0.05
CA PHE A 233 -1.91 14.84 -0.15
C PHE A 233 -1.13 14.88 -1.47
N LYS A 234 -1.82 15.15 -2.59
CA LYS A 234 -1.20 15.38 -3.90
C LYS A 234 -0.19 16.53 -3.87
N ALA A 235 -0.57 17.67 -3.28
CA ALA A 235 0.32 18.82 -3.14
C ALA A 235 1.57 18.48 -2.30
N GLN A 236 1.40 17.67 -1.26
CA GLN A 236 2.50 17.19 -0.43
C GLN A 236 3.44 16.26 -1.21
N LEU A 237 2.91 15.31 -1.99
CA LEU A 237 3.71 14.47 -2.90
C LEU A 237 4.51 15.32 -3.90
N LYS A 238 3.91 16.37 -4.47
CA LYS A 238 4.63 17.33 -5.34
C LYS A 238 5.77 18.04 -4.63
N SER A 239 5.59 18.38 -3.34
CA SER A 239 6.63 19.03 -2.53
C SER A 239 7.85 18.13 -2.23
N ILE A 240 7.75 16.83 -2.52
CA ILE A 240 8.85 15.85 -2.42
C ILE A 240 9.24 15.33 -3.81
N ASP A 241 9.16 16.22 -4.81
CA ASP A 241 9.63 16.02 -6.18
C ASP A 241 8.92 14.90 -6.95
N TYR A 242 7.68 14.56 -6.63
CA TYR A 242 6.86 13.77 -7.56
C TYR A 242 6.33 14.66 -8.68
N PRO A 243 6.59 14.31 -9.95
CA PRO A 243 6.15 15.12 -11.08
C PRO A 243 4.63 15.09 -11.23
N GLU A 244 4.06 16.14 -11.80
CA GLU A 244 2.61 16.23 -12.05
C GLU A 244 2.13 15.04 -12.89
N GLU A 245 2.88 14.67 -13.93
CA GLU A 245 2.60 13.53 -14.81
C GLU A 245 2.67 12.19 -14.09
N GLY A 246 3.40 12.12 -12.98
CA GLY A 246 3.52 10.97 -12.09
C GLY A 246 2.41 10.84 -11.06
N LEU A 247 1.52 11.84 -11.00
CA LEU A 247 0.37 11.93 -10.09
C LEU A 247 -0.95 12.14 -10.83
N LYS A 248 -0.90 12.41 -12.13
CA LYS A 248 -2.08 12.79 -12.92
C LYS A 248 -2.93 11.57 -13.28
N LEU A 249 -4.20 11.61 -12.87
CA LEU A 249 -5.25 10.79 -13.47
C LEU A 249 -5.44 11.23 -14.93
N LEU A 250 -5.13 10.34 -15.88
CA LEU A 250 -5.45 10.54 -17.29
C LEU A 250 -6.91 10.11 -17.49
N ALA A 251 -7.81 11.07 -17.26
CA ALA A 251 -9.26 11.08 -17.49
C ALA A 251 -9.90 9.72 -17.86
N SER A 252 -10.76 9.23 -16.98
CA SER A 252 -11.99 8.57 -17.39
C SER A 252 -13.15 9.36 -16.78
N ASP A 253 -14.11 9.69 -17.63
CA ASP A 253 -15.38 10.28 -17.22
C ASP A 253 -15.99 9.50 -16.04
N LYS A 254 -16.60 10.27 -15.13
CA LYS A 254 -17.29 9.90 -13.87
C LYS A 254 -16.41 9.85 -12.62
N ASP A 255 -16.61 10.87 -11.79
CA ASP A 255 -16.53 10.90 -10.33
C ASP A 255 -15.69 9.81 -9.65
N ILE A 256 -14.37 9.96 -9.76
CA ILE A 256 -13.45 9.40 -8.78
C ILE A 256 -12.68 10.59 -8.21
N TYR A 257 -12.77 10.78 -6.89
CA TYR A 257 -12.22 11.90 -6.11
C TYR A 257 -11.01 12.55 -6.81
N ALA A 258 -11.22 13.78 -7.30
CA ALA A 258 -10.42 14.40 -8.36
C ALA A 258 -8.89 14.43 -8.12
N GLY A 259 -8.14 14.52 -9.22
CA GLY A 259 -6.72 14.89 -9.25
C GLY A 259 -5.73 13.73 -9.19
N LEU A 260 -6.07 12.65 -8.45
CA LEU A 260 -5.29 11.41 -8.35
C LEU A 260 -6.06 10.20 -8.89
N PRO A 261 -5.34 9.23 -9.48
CA PRO A 261 -5.89 8.00 -10.05
C PRO A 261 -6.28 7.01 -8.96
N THR A 262 -7.47 7.18 -8.40
CA THR A 262 -7.87 6.50 -7.16
C THR A 262 -8.74 5.28 -7.44
N VAL A 263 -8.50 4.19 -6.71
CA VAL A 263 -9.42 3.03 -6.70
C VAL A 263 -10.03 2.92 -5.30
N PRO A 264 -11.35 3.13 -5.15
CA PRO A 264 -12.00 2.91 -3.87
C PRO A 264 -12.07 1.41 -3.57
N VAL A 265 -11.59 1.03 -2.38
CA VAL A 265 -11.73 -0.31 -1.84
C VAL A 265 -12.80 -0.26 -0.75
N LYS A 266 -13.96 -0.88 -1.01
CA LYS A 266 -15.13 -0.83 -0.14
C LYS A 266 -15.24 -2.08 0.74
N ASN A 267 -15.91 -1.94 1.88
CA ASN A 267 -16.32 -3.10 2.69
C ASN A 267 -17.61 -3.73 2.15
N SER A 268 -18.08 -4.82 2.79
CA SER A 268 -19.33 -5.52 2.43
C SER A 268 -20.62 -4.71 2.65
N ARG A 269 -20.51 -3.45 3.07
CA ARG A 269 -21.61 -2.48 3.22
C ARG A 269 -21.45 -1.29 2.27
N GLU A 270 -20.63 -1.42 1.23
CA GLU A 270 -20.35 -0.38 0.23
C GLU A 270 -19.70 0.91 0.79
N VAL A 271 -19.04 0.83 1.95
CA VAL A 271 -18.33 1.98 2.55
C VAL A 271 -16.86 1.96 2.15
N ASP A 272 -16.36 3.08 1.61
CA ASP A 272 -14.93 3.28 1.29
C ASP A 272 -14.04 3.07 2.53
N LEU A 273 -13.17 2.07 2.48
CA LEU A 273 -12.15 1.83 3.48
C LEU A 273 -10.85 2.54 3.11
N TYR A 274 -10.37 2.27 1.89
CA TYR A 274 -9.13 2.78 1.35
C TYR A 274 -9.32 3.32 -0.05
N VAL A 275 -8.36 4.15 -0.44
CA VAL A 275 -8.16 4.56 -1.82
C VAL A 275 -6.73 4.20 -2.20
N LEU A 276 -6.56 3.46 -3.29
CA LEU A 276 -5.23 3.17 -3.83
C LEU A 276 -4.70 4.38 -4.61
N ILE A 277 -3.49 4.82 -4.30
CA ILE A 277 -2.79 5.91 -4.98
C ILE A 277 -1.45 5.38 -5.46
N LEU A 278 -1.19 5.44 -6.77
CA LEU A 278 0.17 5.31 -7.29
C LEU A 278 0.78 6.70 -7.38
N ALA A 279 1.94 6.89 -6.76
CA ALA A 279 2.83 8.02 -7.00
C ALA A 279 4.08 7.52 -7.73
N ALA A 280 4.31 7.99 -8.96
CA ALA A 280 5.41 7.51 -9.81
C ALA A 280 6.41 8.63 -10.14
N LYS A 281 7.71 8.37 -10.00
CA LYS A 281 8.75 9.35 -10.43
C LYS A 281 8.85 9.45 -11.95
N HIS A 282 8.41 8.43 -12.69
CA HIS A 282 8.43 8.41 -14.14
C HIS A 282 7.01 8.38 -14.72
N PRO A 283 6.67 9.21 -15.74
CA PRO A 283 5.31 9.28 -16.31
C PRO A 283 4.76 7.94 -16.83
N LEU A 284 5.64 7.00 -17.22
CA LEU A 284 5.24 5.66 -17.64
C LEU A 284 4.50 4.89 -16.54
N GLY A 285 4.94 4.94 -15.28
CA GLY A 285 4.27 4.24 -14.18
C GLY A 285 2.82 4.71 -14.03
N GLN A 286 2.63 6.02 -14.09
CA GLN A 286 1.29 6.63 -14.04
C GLN A 286 0.43 6.28 -15.26
N ARG A 287 1.00 6.21 -16.47
CA ARG A 287 0.26 5.73 -17.66
C ARG A 287 -0.19 4.28 -17.53
N ILE A 288 0.69 3.41 -17.01
CA ILE A 288 0.36 2.00 -16.75
C ILE A 288 -0.78 1.91 -15.74
N TRP A 289 -0.67 2.60 -14.61
CA TRP A 289 -1.71 2.63 -13.58
C TRP A 289 -3.06 3.11 -14.12
N ASN A 290 -3.08 4.21 -14.88
CA ASN A 290 -4.30 4.73 -15.51
C ASN A 290 -4.96 3.72 -16.47
N SER A 291 -4.20 2.80 -17.07
CA SER A 291 -4.77 1.73 -17.89
C SER A 291 -5.39 0.61 -17.05
N ILE A 292 -4.82 0.32 -15.88
CA ILE A 292 -5.26 -0.75 -14.98
C ILE A 292 -6.58 -0.37 -14.29
N ILE A 293 -6.67 0.83 -13.74
CA ILE A 293 -7.83 1.29 -12.95
C ILE A 293 -9.12 1.44 -13.76
N LYS A 294 -9.05 1.33 -15.10
CA LYS A 294 -10.21 1.27 -16.01
C LYS A 294 -10.91 -0.09 -15.99
N THR A 295 -10.26 -1.12 -15.46
CA THR A 295 -10.78 -2.49 -15.43
C THR A 295 -11.19 -2.82 -14.00
N THR A 296 -12.44 -3.22 -13.78
CA THR A 296 -12.88 -3.68 -12.45
C THR A 296 -12.39 -5.10 -12.17
N PRO A 297 -12.23 -5.51 -10.90
CA PRO A 297 -11.90 -6.89 -10.53
C PRO A 297 -12.87 -7.94 -11.09
N ASP A 298 -14.13 -7.55 -11.34
CA ASP A 298 -15.17 -8.42 -11.89
C ASP A 298 -15.11 -8.58 -13.42
N GLY A 299 -14.07 -8.06 -14.08
CA GLY A 299 -13.83 -8.26 -15.51
C GLY A 299 -14.75 -7.46 -16.44
N GLN A 300 -15.66 -6.64 -15.91
CA GLN A 300 -16.35 -5.65 -16.74
C GLN A 300 -15.37 -4.54 -17.09
N LYS A 301 -15.11 -4.37 -18.40
CA LYS A 301 -14.78 -3.04 -18.91
C LYS A 301 -15.95 -2.15 -18.51
N ASN A 302 -15.69 -1.01 -17.89
CA ASN A 302 -16.69 0.06 -17.91
C ASN A 302 -16.93 0.36 -19.40
N LEU A 303 -18.02 -0.17 -19.93
CA LEU A 303 -18.61 0.36 -21.15
C LEU A 303 -19.03 1.78 -20.79
N PHE A 304 -18.66 2.72 -21.65
CA PHE A 304 -18.97 4.15 -21.63
C PHE A 304 -18.01 5.00 -20.80
#